data_AF-A0A0N0XK40-F1
#
_entry.id   AF-A0A0N0XK40-F1
#
_cell.length_a   1.000
_cell.length_b   1.000
_cell.length_c   1.000
_cell.angle_alpha   90.00
_cell.angle_beta   90.00
_cell.angle_gamma   90.00
#
_symmetry.space_group_name_H-M   'P 1'
#
loop_
_entity.id
_entity.type
_entity.pdbx_description
1 polymer ?
#
loop_
_entity_poly.entity_id
_entity_poly.type
_entity_poly.pdbx_seq_one_letter_code
_entity_poly.pdbx_strand_id
1 'polypeptide(L)'
;MQATTRFRMTDSASIHKQVLRVPAAIIEHLVQQAKEEAAFGIRWLHSADIAALHPELQRDGQRLVGMYVRMDQGGVVTDIGMRKQLH
;
A
#
# COMPACT_ATOMS: atom_id res chain seq x y z
N MET A 1 -25.35 -40.15 29.32
CA MET A 1 -25.79 -38.97 28.54
C MET A 1 -24.57 -38.09 28.31
N GLN A 2 -23.98 -38.10 27.11
CA GLN A 2 -22.82 -37.26 26.75
C GLN A 2 -23.23 -36.37 25.58
N ALA A 3 -23.24 -35.06 25.80
CA ALA A 3 -23.39 -34.09 24.73
C ALA A 3 -22.06 -34.01 23.98
N THR A 4 -22.02 -34.50 22.74
CA THR A 4 -20.91 -34.24 21.84
C THR A 4 -21.13 -32.88 21.18
N THR A 5 -20.41 -31.87 21.65
CA THR A 5 -20.32 -30.57 20.98
C THR A 5 -19.75 -30.77 19.59
N ARG A 6 -20.59 -30.66 18.55
CA ARG A 6 -20.15 -30.63 17.15
C ARG A 6 -19.65 -29.23 16.82
N PHE A 7 -18.34 -29.09 16.64
CA PHE A 7 -17.77 -27.92 15.99
C PHE A 7 -18.03 -28.03 14.48
N ARG A 8 -18.81 -27.11 13.93
CA ARG A 8 -18.96 -26.93 12.47
C ARG A 8 -17.93 -25.89 12.05
N MET A 9 -16.73 -26.35 11.68
CA MET A 9 -15.78 -25.49 10.97
C MET A 9 -16.35 -25.23 9.57
N THR A 10 -16.83 -24.01 9.33
CA THR A 10 -17.08 -23.54 7.97
C THR A 10 -15.75 -23.15 7.35
N ASP A 11 -15.24 -24.03 6.49
CA ASP A 11 -14.35 -23.68 5.39
C ASP A 11 -14.97 -22.52 4.59
N SER A 12 -14.54 -21.28 4.86
CA SER A 12 -14.33 -20.22 3.87
C SER A 12 -14.06 -18.89 4.58
N ALA A 13 -12.94 -18.82 5.28
CA ALA A 13 -12.27 -17.55 5.49
C ALA A 13 -10.86 -17.70 4.91
N SER A 14 -10.81 -18.03 3.62
CA SER A 14 -9.62 -17.84 2.80
C SER A 14 -9.36 -16.33 2.70
N ILE A 15 -8.90 -15.73 3.79
CA ILE A 15 -8.37 -14.38 3.82
C ILE A 15 -7.01 -14.48 3.12
N HIS A 16 -7.04 -14.63 1.80
CA HIS A 16 -5.91 -14.28 0.95
C HIS A 16 -5.83 -12.75 0.95
N LYS A 17 -5.40 -12.18 2.08
CA LYS A 17 -4.89 -10.81 2.11
C LYS A 17 -3.66 -10.83 1.22
N GLN A 18 -3.82 -10.41 -0.03
CA GLN A 18 -2.67 -10.11 -0.88
C GLN A 18 -1.89 -9.01 -0.17
N VAL A 19 -0.78 -9.38 0.47
CA VAL A 19 0.10 -8.42 1.13
C VAL A 19 0.81 -7.67 0.02
N LEU A 20 0.41 -6.41 -0.18
CA LEU A 20 1.14 -5.49 -1.04
C LEU A 20 2.53 -5.27 -0.43
N ARG A 21 3.55 -5.90 -1.00
CA ARG A 21 4.94 -5.68 -0.57
C ARG A 21 5.45 -4.42 -1.25
N VAL A 22 5.48 -3.33 -0.48
CA VAL A 22 6.01 -2.04 -0.92
C VAL A 22 7.38 -1.83 -0.28
N PRO A 23 8.45 -1.65 -1.06
CA PRO A 23 9.75 -1.23 -0.51
C PRO A 23 9.64 0.11 0.22
N ALA A 24 10.18 0.19 1.44
CA ALA A 24 10.10 1.40 2.27
C ALA A 24 10.67 2.64 1.55
N ALA A 25 11.75 2.47 0.79
CA ALA A 25 12.38 3.54 0.01
C ALA A 25 11.43 4.23 -0.98
N ILE A 26 10.44 3.52 -1.52
CA ILE A 26 9.44 4.10 -2.43
C ILE A 26 8.48 5.00 -1.65
N ILE A 27 8.07 4.57 -0.45
CA ILE A 27 7.19 5.36 0.43
C ILE A 27 7.94 6.61 0.89
N GLU A 28 9.19 6.46 1.32
CA GLU A 28 10.05 7.56 1.76
C GLU A 28 10.22 8.61 0.66
N HIS A 29 10.45 8.18 -0.58
CA HIS A 29 10.55 9.09 -1.72
C HIS A 29 9.26 9.91 -1.93
N LEU A 30 8.09 9.25 -1.89
CA LEU A 30 6.81 9.93 -2.05
C LEU A 30 6.52 10.91 -0.91
N VAL A 31 6.85 10.53 0.33
CA VAL A 31 6.68 11.41 1.50
C VAL A 31 7.61 12.62 1.41
N GLN A 32 8.86 12.41 0.98
CA GLN A 32 9.83 13.50 0.84
C GLN A 32 9.38 14.53 -0.20
N GLN A 33 8.96 14.08 -1.39
CA GLN A 33 8.43 14.98 -2.41
C GLN A 33 7.17 15.72 -1.94
N ALA A 34 6.26 15.03 -1.24
CA ALA A 34 5.05 15.66 -0.72
C ALA A 34 5.36 16.78 0.28
N LYS A 35 6.39 16.61 1.12
CA LYS A 35 6.87 17.65 2.04
C LYS A 35 7.46 18.84 1.30
N GLU A 36 8.22 18.61 0.23
CA GLU A 36 8.80 19.66 -0.60
C GLU A 36 7.74 20.49 -1.32
N GLU A 37 6.65 19.85 -1.76
CA GLU A 37 5.52 20.50 -2.43
C GLU A 37 4.48 21.08 -1.47
N ALA A 38 4.65 20.91 -0.15
CA ALA A 38 3.63 21.20 0.88
C ALA A 38 2.26 20.57 0.56
N ALA A 39 2.26 19.40 -0.09
CA ALA A 39 1.08 18.70 -0.58
C ALA A 39 0.63 17.65 0.45
N PHE A 40 -0.39 18.00 1.24
CA PHE A 40 -1.04 17.08 2.18
C PHE A 40 -2.23 16.36 1.53
N GLY A 41 -2.60 15.18 2.05
CA GLY A 41 -3.68 14.36 1.49
C GLY A 41 -3.16 13.15 0.72
N ILE A 42 -3.72 12.85 -0.45
CA ILE A 42 -3.39 11.64 -1.23
C ILE A 42 -2.34 11.99 -2.29
N ARG A 43 -1.16 11.35 -2.23
CA ARG A 43 -0.15 11.37 -3.30
C ARG A 43 -0.11 10.03 -4.00
N TRP A 44 -0.21 10.05 -5.32
CA TRP A 44 -0.13 8.86 -6.16
C TRP A 44 1.30 8.63 -6.62
N LEU A 45 1.71 7.36 -6.69
CA LEU A 45 2.96 6.97 -7.35
C LEU A 45 2.76 7.02 -8.86
N HIS A 46 3.44 7.97 -9.50
CA HIS A 46 3.47 8.12 -10.95
C HIS A 46 4.76 7.53 -11.53
N SER A 47 4.75 7.27 -12.84
CA SER A 47 5.95 6.77 -13.54
C SER A 47 7.12 7.75 -13.52
N ALA A 48 6.85 9.06 -13.41
CA ALA A 48 7.88 10.08 -13.27
C ALA A 48 8.66 9.94 -11.95
N ASP A 49 7.98 9.62 -10.85
CA ASP A 49 8.61 9.40 -9.55
C ASP A 49 9.54 8.17 -9.58
N ILE A 50 9.13 7.12 -10.30
CA ILE A 50 9.92 5.90 -10.45
C ILE A 50 11.21 6.17 -11.21
N ALA A 51 11.18 7.05 -12.21
CA ALA A 51 12.38 7.41 -12.96
C ALA A 51 13.44 8.10 -12.09
N ALA A 52 13.03 8.75 -10.98
CA ALA A 52 13.92 9.36 -10.01
C ALA A 52 14.47 8.37 -8.96
N LEU A 53 13.99 7.11 -8.95
CA LEU A 53 14.46 6.09 -8.00
C LEU A 53 15.72 5.37 -8.49
N HIS A 54 16.42 4.74 -7.53
CA HIS A 54 17.53 3.83 -7.81
C HIS A 54 17.11 2.72 -8.79
N PRO A 55 17.95 2.31 -9.77
CA PRO A 55 17.59 1.34 -10.80
C PRO A 55 16.99 0.03 -10.28
N GLU A 56 17.46 -0.45 -9.13
CA GLU A 56 16.95 -1.67 -8.49
C GLU A 56 15.48 -1.53 -8.04
N LEU A 57 15.07 -0.34 -7.61
CA LEU A 57 13.71 -0.03 -7.19
C LEU A 57 12.79 0.30 -8.36
N GLN A 58 13.34 0.62 -9.54
CA GLN A 58 12.52 0.98 -10.70
C GLN A 58 11.62 -0.16 -11.15
N ARG A 59 12.13 -1.41 -11.13
CA ARG A 59 11.36 -2.59 -11.51
C ARG A 59 10.19 -2.83 -10.56
N ASP A 60 10.41 -2.69 -9.25
CA ASP A 60 9.38 -2.89 -8.24
C ASP A 60 8.38 -1.73 -8.26
N GLY A 61 8.88 -0.49 -8.35
CA GLY A 61 8.06 0.72 -8.50
C GLY A 61 7.13 0.65 -9.70
N GLN A 62 7.60 0.12 -10.84
CA GLN A 62 6.77 0.02 -12.05
C GLN A 62 5.50 -0.82 -11.83
N ARG A 63 5.55 -1.84 -10.98
CA ARG A 63 4.39 -2.68 -10.62
C ARG A 63 3.45 -1.99 -9.64
N LEU A 64 3.94 -0.97 -8.95
CA LEU A 64 3.24 -0.19 -7.94
C LEU A 64 2.71 1.13 -8.50
N VAL A 65 2.86 1.42 -9.80
CA VAL A 65 2.24 2.61 -10.42
C VAL A 65 0.75 2.61 -10.15
N GLY A 66 0.23 3.75 -9.66
CA GLY A 66 -1.15 3.85 -9.20
C GLY A 66 -1.37 3.36 -7.75
N MET A 67 -0.30 3.08 -7.01
CA MET A 67 -0.29 3.11 -5.56
C MET A 67 -0.53 4.55 -5.08
N TYR A 68 -1.08 4.72 -3.90
CA TYR A 68 -1.13 6.00 -3.21
C TYR A 68 -0.60 5.89 -1.79
N VAL A 69 -0.15 7.02 -1.28
CA VAL A 69 0.14 7.26 0.14
C VAL A 69 -0.75 8.43 0.59
N ARG A 70 -1.47 8.25 1.70
CA ARG A 70 -2.23 9.32 2.35
C ARG A 70 -1.43 9.88 3.52
N MET A 71 -1.29 11.20 3.56
CA MET A 71 -0.61 11.91 4.64
C MET A 71 -1.55 12.90 5.32
N ASP A 72 -1.38 13.05 6.63
CA ASP A 72 -2.00 14.13 7.39
C ASP A 72 -1.20 15.45 7.29
N GLN A 73 -1.67 16.50 7.96
CA GLN A 73 -1.01 17.81 7.99
C GLN A 73 0.32 17.81 8.75
N GLY A 74 0.59 16.78 9.57
CA GLY A 74 1.87 16.57 10.23
C GLY A 74 2.89 15.82 9.35
N GLY A 75 2.50 15.42 8.14
CA GLY A 75 3.33 14.60 7.25
C GLY A 75 3.44 13.13 7.68
N VAL A 76 2.51 12.67 8.52
CA VAL A 76 2.42 11.27 8.94
C VAL A 76 1.65 10.49 7.89
N VAL A 77 2.20 9.34 7.47
CA VAL A 77 1.50 8.42 6.59
C VAL A 77 0.38 7.72 7.35
N THR A 78 -0.85 7.92 6.91
CA THR A 78 -2.07 7.37 7.54
C THR A 78 -2.68 6.22 6.76
N ASP A 79 -2.38 6.10 5.46
CA ASP A 79 -2.89 5.01 4.62
C ASP A 79 -1.97 4.78 3.40
N ILE A 80 -1.91 3.53 2.92
CA ILE A 80 -1.20 3.13 1.70
C ILE A 80 -2.06 2.11 0.97
N GLY A 81 -2.31 2.34 -0.32
CA GLY A 81 -3.18 1.45 -1.09
C GLY A 81 -2.89 1.47 -2.58
N MET A 82 -3.60 0.65 -3.32
CA MET A 82 -3.57 0.60 -4.79
C MET A 82 -4.93 1.01 -5.35
N ARG A 83 -4.94 1.62 -6.53
CA ARG A 83 -6.18 1.99 -7.24
C ARG A 83 -7.10 0.79 -7.55
N LYS A 84 -6.63 -0.45 -7.47
CA LYS A 84 -7.44 -1.65 -7.72
C LYS A 84 -7.84 -2.35 -6.42
N GLN A 85 -8.98 -1.95 -5.87
CA GLN A 85 -9.95 -2.80 -5.17
C GLN A 85 -11.26 -2.02 -4.90
N LEU A 86 -11.85 -1.47 -5.97
CA LEU A 86 -13.26 -1.11 -6.03
C LEU A 86 -13.85 -1.89 -7.21
N HIS A 87 -14.12 -3.18 -6.97
CA HIS A 87 -14.99 -4.00 -7.80
C HIS A 87 -16.10 -4.52 -6.91
#